data_AF-A0A9R1Q080-F1
#
_entry.id   AF-A0A9R1Q080-F1
#
_cell.length_a   1.000
_cell.length_b   1.000
_cell.length_c   1.000
_cell.angle_alpha   90.00
_cell.angle_beta   90.00
_cell.angle_gamma   90.00
#
_symmetry.space_group_name_H-M   'P 1'
#
loop_
_entity.id
_entity.type
_entity.pdbx_description
1 polymer ?
#
loop_
_entity_poly.entity_id
_entity_poly.type
_entity_poly.pdbx_seq_one_letter_code
_entity_poly.pdbx_strand_id
1 'polypeptide(L)'
;MTFGSVIERNVARPLMRLVTMRGAPILQQLHLEERLLRRTSDNWCIVNDGTAPPTIVMGVSGKVSELVEIRPVLQDHVPVVRRFSGGGTVIVDQGTVFVTFICNKTAVAGLQPFPRDIMSWTGQLYGKVFRGFGEFHLRENGMSK
;
A
#
# COMPACT_ATOMS: atom_id res chain seq x y z
N MET A 1 36.87 -30.65 22.87
CA MET A 1 36.05 -30.00 21.83
C MET A 1 34.60 -30.05 22.28
N THR A 2 34.06 -28.92 22.70
CA THR A 2 32.61 -28.77 22.98
C THR A 2 32.31 -27.29 22.74
N PHE A 3 31.87 -26.98 21.52
CA PHE A 3 31.33 -25.65 21.22
C PHE A 3 29.97 -25.55 21.92
N GLY A 4 29.86 -24.52 22.77
CA GLY A 4 28.64 -24.22 23.51
C GLY A 4 27.46 -24.02 22.58
N SER A 5 26.36 -24.69 22.91
CA SER A 5 25.03 -24.45 22.37
C SER A 5 24.68 -22.97 22.52
N VAL A 6 24.56 -22.28 21.38
CA VAL A 6 23.94 -20.97 21.32
C VAL A 6 22.46 -21.20 21.62
N ILE A 7 22.00 -20.70 22.77
CA ILE A 7 20.58 -20.64 23.09
C ILE A 7 19.93 -19.71 22.07
N GLU A 8 19.34 -20.28 21.01
CA GLU A 8 18.41 -19.57 20.15
C GLU A 8 17.22 -19.15 21.01
N ARG A 9 17.19 -17.88 21.40
CA ARG A 9 15.99 -17.26 21.94
C ARG A 9 14.94 -17.32 20.85
N ASN A 10 13.94 -18.18 21.02
CA ASN A 10 12.78 -18.28 20.15
C ASN A 10 11.92 -17.02 20.37
N VAL A 11 12.38 -15.88 19.84
CA VAL A 11 11.62 -14.64 19.82
C VAL A 11 10.49 -14.87 18.83
N ALA A 12 9.27 -15.03 19.35
CA ALA A 12 8.07 -15.18 18.55
C ALA A 12 8.04 -14.10 17.47
N ARG A 13 7.87 -14.50 16.21
CA ARG A 13 7.83 -13.56 15.08
C ARG A 13 6.64 -12.60 15.27
N PRO A 14 6.81 -11.31 14.97
CA PRO A 14 5.70 -10.37 15.08
C PRO A 14 4.59 -10.73 14.09
N LEU A 15 3.33 -10.54 14.51
CA LEU A 15 2.16 -10.75 13.65
C LEU A 15 2.21 -9.87 12.39
N MET A 16 2.72 -8.64 12.54
CA MET A 16 2.82 -7.62 11.51
C MET A 16 4.07 -6.79 11.77
N ARG A 17 4.91 -6.61 10.75
CA ARG A 17 6.05 -5.70 10.79
C ARG A 17 5.62 -4.32 10.30
N LEU A 18 6.07 -3.26 10.96
CA LEU A 18 5.71 -1.87 10.61
C LEU A 18 6.93 -1.14 10.03
N VAL A 19 6.73 -0.48 8.89
CA VAL A 19 7.68 0.47 8.31
C VAL A 19 6.98 1.83 8.25
N THR A 20 7.58 2.84 8.88
CA THR A 20 7.11 4.23 8.79
C THR A 20 8.10 5.05 7.97
N MET A 21 7.57 5.78 7.01
CA MET A 21 8.27 6.69 6.13
C MET A 21 7.59 8.06 6.20
N ARG A 22 8.33 9.11 5.90
CA ARG A 22 7.79 10.48 5.88
C ARG A 22 8.31 11.19 4.65
N GLY A 23 7.40 11.55 3.74
CA GLY A 23 7.71 12.26 2.51
C GLY A 23 8.51 11.44 1.50
N ALA A 24 8.59 10.11 1.64
CA ALA A 24 9.40 9.31 0.72
C ALA A 24 8.77 9.31 -0.68
N PRO A 25 9.55 9.45 -1.76
CA PRO A 25 9.01 9.39 -3.11
C PRO A 25 8.23 8.08 -3.33
N ILE A 26 7.00 8.19 -3.85
CA ILE A 26 6.11 7.03 -4.02
C ILE A 26 6.74 5.87 -4.81
N LEU A 27 7.61 6.17 -5.79
CA LEU A 27 8.34 5.14 -6.51
C LEU A 27 9.25 4.28 -5.60
N GLN A 28 9.85 4.87 -4.57
CA GLN A 28 10.68 4.13 -3.61
C GLN A 28 9.82 3.20 -2.75
N GLN A 29 8.65 3.67 -2.30
CA GLN A 29 7.71 2.82 -1.58
C GLN A 29 7.22 1.67 -2.45
N LEU A 30 6.87 1.91 -3.71
CA LEU A 30 6.44 0.85 -4.64
C LEU A 30 7.54 -0.22 -4.85
N HIS A 31 8.82 0.18 -4.95
CA HIS A 31 9.92 -0.76 -5.01
C HIS A 31 10.09 -1.57 -3.71
N LEU A 32 9.88 -0.94 -2.55
CA LEU A 32 9.92 -1.62 -1.27
C LEU A 32 8.80 -2.67 -1.19
N GLU A 33 7.58 -2.28 -1.53
CA GLU A 33 6.41 -3.16 -1.56
C GLU A 33 6.65 -4.39 -2.44
N GLU A 34 7.13 -4.20 -3.67
CA GLU A 34 7.41 -5.31 -4.58
C GLU A 34 8.51 -6.23 -4.04
N ARG A 35 9.59 -5.68 -3.46
CA ARG A 35 10.67 -6.48 -2.88
C ARG A 35 10.18 -7.30 -1.70
N LEU A 36 9.40 -6.70 -0.80
CA LEU A 36 8.85 -7.40 0.38
C LEU A 36 7.87 -8.49 -0.03
N LEU A 37 6.98 -8.20 -0.98
CA LEU A 37 6.00 -9.15 -1.52
C LEU A 37 6.68 -10.36 -2.17
N ARG A 38 7.80 -10.16 -2.89
CA ARG A 38 8.48 -11.24 -3.64
C ARG A 38 9.50 -12.02 -2.83
N ARG A 39 10.10 -11.42 -1.79
CA ARG A 39 11.27 -11.99 -1.08
C ARG A 39 10.97 -12.43 0.34
N THR A 40 9.80 -12.12 0.88
CA THR A 40 9.45 -12.45 2.25
C THR A 40 8.09 -13.11 2.34
N SER A 41 7.87 -13.90 3.40
CA SER A 41 6.58 -14.44 3.79
C SER A 41 6.04 -13.80 5.07
N ASP A 42 6.65 -12.70 5.52
CA ASP A 42 6.19 -11.96 6.69
C ASP A 42 5.04 -11.01 6.31
N ASN A 43 4.18 -10.66 7.28
CA ASN A 43 3.17 -9.62 7.06
C ASN A 43 3.78 -8.24 7.32
N TRP A 44 3.45 -7.27 6.48
CA TRP A 44 3.95 -5.89 6.56
C TRP A 44 2.83 -4.86 6.52
N CYS A 45 2.97 -3.82 7.34
CA CYS A 45 2.26 -2.56 7.23
C CYS A 45 3.29 -1.48 6.91
N ILE A 46 3.11 -0.78 5.80
CA ILE A 46 3.96 0.34 5.40
C ILE A 46 3.11 1.60 5.44
N VAL A 47 3.56 2.60 6.19
CA VAL A 47 2.92 3.91 6.25
C VAL A 47 3.90 4.94 5.72
N ASN A 48 3.47 5.74 4.75
CA ASN A 48 4.24 6.88 4.26
C ASN A 48 3.38 8.14 4.35
N ASP A 49 3.82 9.08 5.17
CA ASP A 49 3.15 10.36 5.37
C ASP A 49 3.69 11.38 4.36
N GLY A 50 2.97 11.53 3.24
CA GLY A 50 3.33 12.40 2.13
C GLY A 50 4.30 11.78 1.11
N THR A 51 4.35 12.38 -0.08
CA THR A 51 5.38 12.13 -1.09
C THR A 51 5.77 13.44 -1.79
N ALA A 52 7.02 13.56 -2.22
CA ALA A 52 7.47 14.65 -3.07
C ALA A 52 8.40 14.12 -4.18
N PRO A 53 8.34 14.67 -5.40
CA PRO A 53 7.37 15.67 -5.88
C PRO A 53 5.95 15.08 -6.08
N PRO A 54 4.93 15.91 -6.32
CA PRO A 54 3.61 15.43 -6.77
C PRO A 54 3.78 14.48 -7.96
N THR A 55 3.13 13.33 -7.91
CA THR A 55 3.35 12.23 -8.86
C THR A 55 2.02 11.61 -9.28
N ILE A 56 1.87 11.31 -10.56
CA ILE A 56 0.74 10.51 -11.06
C ILE A 56 1.12 9.03 -10.96
N VAL A 57 0.32 8.26 -10.23
CA VAL A 57 0.47 6.81 -10.08
C VAL A 57 -0.62 6.11 -10.88
N MET A 58 -0.22 5.31 -11.86
CA MET A 58 -1.11 4.56 -12.74
C MET A 58 -1.10 3.07 -12.41
N GLY A 59 -2.26 2.42 -12.51
CA GLY A 59 -2.35 0.96 -12.51
C GLY A 59 -1.61 0.32 -13.69
N VAL A 60 -1.23 -0.95 -13.54
CA VAL A 60 -0.40 -1.68 -14.52
C VAL A 60 -0.97 -1.67 -15.95
N SER A 61 -2.30 -1.74 -16.09
CA SER A 61 -2.99 -1.79 -17.38
C SER A 61 -3.34 -0.40 -17.97
N GLY A 62 -3.04 0.68 -17.26
CA GLY A 62 -3.40 2.03 -17.67
C GLY A 62 -2.57 2.53 -18.86
N LYS A 63 -3.26 3.14 -19.83
CA LYS A 63 -2.64 3.84 -20.97
C LYS A 63 -2.54 5.33 -20.69
N VAL A 64 -1.34 5.89 -20.84
CA VAL A 64 -1.06 7.29 -20.50
C VAL A 64 -1.94 8.23 -21.33
N SER A 65 -2.10 7.96 -22.63
CA SER A 65 -2.91 8.78 -23.55
C SER A 65 -4.40 8.79 -23.24
N GLU A 66 -4.91 7.84 -22.45
CA GLU A 66 -6.35 7.75 -22.12
C GLU A 66 -6.66 8.28 -20.71
N LEU A 67 -5.66 8.31 -19.81
CA LEU A 67 -5.86 8.56 -18.39
C LEU A 67 -5.11 9.79 -17.87
N VAL A 68 -4.26 10.41 -18.69
CA VAL A 68 -3.38 11.51 -18.28
C VAL A 68 -3.43 12.64 -19.30
N GLU A 69 -3.70 13.85 -18.83
CA GLU A 69 -3.60 15.06 -19.62
C GLU A 69 -2.13 15.39 -19.90
N ILE A 70 -1.68 15.11 -21.12
CA ILE A 70 -0.25 15.15 -21.47
C ILE A 70 0.33 16.57 -21.39
N ARG A 71 -0.40 17.58 -21.86
CA ARG A 71 0.13 18.95 -21.94
C ARG A 71 0.45 19.55 -20.56
N PRO A 72 -0.48 19.56 -19.58
CA PRO A 72 -0.17 20.03 -18.23
C PRO A 72 0.95 19.24 -17.56
N VAL A 73 0.95 17.91 -17.72
CA VAL A 73 1.98 17.05 -17.11
C VAL A 73 3.38 17.37 -17.61
N LEU A 74 3.54 17.61 -18.92
CA LEU A 74 4.83 18.00 -19.48
C LEU A 74 5.24 19.41 -19.06
N GLN A 75 4.30 20.35 -19.01
CA GLN A 75 4.55 21.73 -18.59
C GLN A 75 5.01 21.80 -17.12
N ASP A 76 4.32 21.08 -16.25
CA ASP A 76 4.54 21.09 -14.80
C ASP A 76 5.59 20.05 -14.35
N HIS A 77 6.14 19.27 -15.30
CA HIS A 77 7.14 18.23 -15.07
C HIS A 77 6.69 17.19 -14.02
N VAL A 78 5.40 16.84 -14.01
CA VAL A 78 4.83 15.88 -13.06
C VAL A 78 5.25 14.46 -13.46
N PRO A 79 5.94 13.71 -12.59
CA PRO A 79 6.29 12.33 -12.89
C PRO A 79 5.05 11.44 -13.04
N VAL A 80 5.10 10.52 -14.00
CA VAL A 80 4.08 9.47 -14.19
C VAL A 80 4.74 8.12 -13.93
N VAL A 81 4.28 7.42 -12.91
CA VAL A 81 4.81 6.09 -12.52
C VAL A 81 3.73 5.03 -12.68
N ARG A 82 4.13 3.84 -13.15
CA ARG A 82 3.25 2.68 -13.25
C ARG A 82 3.54 1.72 -12.10
N ARG A 83 2.52 1.37 -11.32
CA ARG A 83 2.65 0.35 -10.26
C ARG A 83 2.43 -1.06 -10.81
N PHE A 84 2.94 -2.06 -10.08
CA PHE A 84 2.89 -3.47 -10.49
C PHE A 84 1.50 -4.10 -10.36
N SER A 85 0.57 -3.46 -9.63
CA SER A 85 -0.79 -3.94 -9.40
C SER A 85 -1.81 -3.26 -10.33
N GLY A 86 -2.99 -3.86 -10.47
CA GLY A 86 -4.15 -3.24 -11.12
C GLY A 86 -4.78 -2.11 -10.29
N GLY A 87 -5.86 -1.54 -10.82
CA GLY A 87 -6.63 -0.43 -10.22
C GLY A 87 -6.52 0.88 -11.01
N GLY A 88 -7.13 1.95 -10.49
CA GLY A 88 -7.21 3.24 -11.18
C GLY A 88 -5.91 4.06 -11.16
N THR A 89 -6.02 5.28 -11.71
CA THR A 89 -4.97 6.31 -11.73
C THR A 89 -5.27 7.37 -10.68
N VAL A 90 -4.25 7.81 -9.94
CA VAL A 90 -4.36 8.86 -8.91
C VAL A 90 -3.19 9.83 -9.04
N ILE A 91 -3.38 11.06 -8.57
CA ILE A 91 -2.28 12.00 -8.29
C ILE A 91 -2.05 12.02 -6.78
N VAL A 92 -0.78 12.04 -6.37
CA VAL A 92 -0.37 11.97 -4.97
C VAL A 92 0.73 12.98 -4.68
N ASP A 93 0.76 13.50 -3.46
CA ASP A 93 1.61 14.62 -3.05
C ASP A 93 1.92 14.59 -1.54
N GLN A 94 2.40 15.70 -0.98
CA GLN A 94 2.75 15.85 0.42
C GLN A 94 1.53 15.76 1.36
N GLY A 95 0.32 15.98 0.85
CA GLY A 95 -0.93 15.83 1.60
C GLY A 95 -1.51 14.41 1.56
N THR A 96 -0.83 13.47 0.89
CA THR A 96 -1.29 12.09 0.74
C THR A 96 -0.67 11.17 1.79
N VAL A 97 -1.49 10.45 2.56
CA VAL A 97 -1.03 9.37 3.44
C VAL A 97 -1.22 8.03 2.75
N PHE A 98 -0.12 7.29 2.57
CA PHE A 98 -0.14 5.94 2.03
C PHE A 98 -0.12 4.92 3.15
N VAL A 99 -1.00 3.92 3.07
CA VAL A 99 -0.99 2.76 3.97
C VAL A 99 -1.11 1.50 3.14
N THR A 100 -0.06 0.68 3.14
CA THR A 100 -0.01 -0.58 2.41
C THR A 100 0.03 -1.75 3.39
N PHE A 101 -0.86 -2.71 3.19
CA PHE A 101 -0.84 -4.00 3.88
C PHE A 101 -0.38 -5.10 2.92
N ILE A 102 0.70 -5.80 3.27
CA ILE A 102 1.14 -7.03 2.63
C ILE A 102 0.87 -8.15 3.61
N CYS A 103 -0.12 -8.99 3.32
CA CYS A 103 -0.59 -10.01 4.23
C CYS A 103 -0.61 -11.39 3.57
N ASN A 104 -0.23 -12.42 4.32
CA ASN A 104 -0.53 -13.79 3.96
C ASN A 104 -2.04 -14.03 3.94
N LYS A 105 -2.50 -14.97 3.11
CA LYS A 105 -3.93 -15.34 3.00
C LYS A 105 -4.55 -15.77 4.33
N THR A 106 -3.74 -16.29 5.25
CA THR A 106 -4.16 -16.76 6.57
C THR A 106 -4.01 -15.72 7.68
N ALA A 107 -3.49 -14.52 7.39
CA ALA A 107 -3.24 -13.50 8.39
C ALA A 107 -4.53 -12.92 9.00
N VAL A 108 -5.64 -12.97 8.26
CA VAL A 108 -6.96 -12.57 8.73
C VAL A 108 -7.91 -13.75 8.55
N ALA A 109 -8.39 -14.30 9.66
CA ALA A 109 -9.28 -15.46 9.64
C ALA A 109 -10.56 -15.15 8.85
N GLY A 110 -10.88 -16.04 7.90
CA GLY A 110 -12.10 -15.94 7.09
C GLY A 110 -12.09 -14.91 5.95
N LEU A 111 -11.03 -14.10 5.83
CA LEU A 111 -10.95 -13.10 4.77
C LEU A 111 -10.58 -13.76 3.43
N GLN A 112 -11.47 -13.66 2.45
CA GLN A 112 -11.17 -14.11 1.10
C GLN A 112 -10.28 -13.09 0.38
N PRO A 113 -9.28 -13.52 -0.40
CA PRO A 113 -8.33 -12.63 -1.08
C PRO A 113 -8.93 -12.04 -2.37
N PHE A 114 -10.17 -11.55 -2.32
CA PHE A 114 -10.87 -10.93 -3.43
C PHE A 114 -11.15 -9.44 -3.14
N PRO A 115 -11.21 -8.58 -4.17
CA PRO A 115 -11.32 -7.13 -3.98
C PRO A 115 -12.45 -6.69 -3.05
N ARG A 116 -13.66 -7.24 -3.21
CA ARG A 116 -14.82 -6.84 -2.40
C ARG A 116 -14.68 -7.24 -0.94
N ASP A 117 -14.22 -8.46 -0.66
CA ASP A 117 -14.00 -8.95 0.71
C ASP A 117 -12.91 -8.13 1.41
N ILE A 118 -11.81 -7.87 0.70
CA ILE A 118 -10.72 -7.02 1.19
C ILE A 118 -11.23 -5.60 1.46
N MET A 119 -12.01 -4.99 0.57
CA MET A 119 -12.57 -3.64 0.76
C MET A 119 -13.55 -3.55 1.92
N SER A 120 -14.44 -4.53 2.07
CA SER A 120 -15.34 -4.59 3.22
C SER A 120 -14.58 -4.67 4.54
N TRP A 121 -13.55 -5.53 4.59
CA TRP A 121 -12.69 -5.66 5.76
C TRP A 121 -11.89 -4.38 6.05
N THR A 122 -11.27 -3.74 5.04
CA THR A 122 -10.54 -2.48 5.24
C THR A 122 -11.47 -1.35 5.69
N GLY A 123 -12.71 -1.31 5.20
CA GLY A 123 -13.73 -0.39 5.68
C GLY A 123 -14.00 -0.51 7.18
N GLN A 124 -14.11 -1.75 7.69
CA GLN A 124 -14.28 -2.01 9.12
C GLN A 124 -13.03 -1.63 9.94
N LEU A 125 -11.84 -1.87 9.39
CA LEU A 125 -10.58 -1.47 10.02
C LEU A 125 -10.50 0.05 10.18
N TYR A 126 -10.70 0.80 9.09
CA TYR A 126 -10.62 2.26 9.12
C TYR A 126 -11.77 2.92 9.88
N GLY A 127 -12.95 2.30 9.92
CA GLY A 127 -14.03 2.75 10.80
C GLY A 127 -13.65 2.78 12.29
N LYS A 128 -12.71 1.92 12.71
CA LYS A 128 -12.13 1.98 14.07
C LYS A 128 -11.05 3.06 14.19
N VAL A 129 -10.18 3.18 13.18
CA VAL A 129 -9.09 4.17 13.15
C VAL A 129 -9.63 5.60 13.21
N PHE A 130 -10.69 5.88 12.44
CA PHE A 130 -11.30 7.21 12.38
C PHE A 130 -12.43 7.41 13.40
N ARG A 131 -12.61 6.48 14.35
CA ARG A 131 -13.60 6.63 15.42
C ARG A 131 -13.26 7.88 16.23
N GLY A 132 -14.17 8.86 16.22
CA GLY A 132 -14.00 10.15 16.90
C GLY A 132 -13.59 11.32 15.99
N PHE A 133 -13.28 11.05 14.73
CA PHE A 133 -12.98 12.09 13.72
C PHE A 133 -14.16 12.37 12.76
N GLY A 134 -15.32 11.78 13.03
CA GLY A 134 -16.54 11.89 12.22
C GLY A 134 -17.04 10.55 11.70
N GLU A 135 -18.01 10.60 10.79
CA GLU A 135 -18.55 9.41 10.14
C GLU A 135 -17.67 8.95 8.97
N PHE A 136 -17.03 7.79 9.13
CA PHE A 136 -16.27 7.14 8.06
C PHE A 136 -17.14 6.10 7.35
N HIS A 137 -17.24 6.19 6.03
CA HIS A 137 -18.01 5.27 5.20
C HIS A 137 -17.18 4.77 4.02
N LEU A 138 -17.17 3.46 3.81
CA LEU A 138 -16.62 2.86 2.59
C LEU A 138 -17.48 3.26 1.39
N ARG A 139 -16.86 3.82 0.34
CA ARG A 139 -17.53 4.12 -0.93
C ARG A 139 -16.91 3.30 -2.04
N GLU A 140 -17.72 2.46 -2.69
CA GLU A 140 -17.31 1.68 -3.84
C GLU A 140 -17.46 2.51 -5.12
N ASN A 141 -16.34 2.88 -5.74
CA ASN A 141 -16.35 3.55 -7.04
C ASN A 141 -15.87 2.56 -8.11
N GLY A 142 -16.74 2.17 -9.05
CA GLY A 142 -16.35 1.40 -10.24
C GLY A 142 -16.37 -0.14 -10.11
N MET A 143 -17.06 -0.70 -9.13
CA MET A 143 -17.37 -2.14 -9.08
C MET A 143 -18.81 -2.43 -9.54
N SER A 144 -19.14 -2.06 -10.77
CA SER A 144 -20.38 -2.53 -11.38
C SER A 144 -20.24 -4.02 -11.72
N LYS A 145 -21.27 -4.81 -11.40
CA LYS A 145 -21.41 -6.23 -11.78
C LYS A 145 -21.31 -6.43 -13.29
#